data_AF-A0A497BJX2-F1
#
_entry.id   AF-A0A497BJX2-F1
#
_cell.length_a   1.000
_cell.length_b   1.000
_cell.length_c   1.000
_cell.angle_alpha   90.00
_cell.angle_beta   90.00
_cell.angle_gamma   90.00
#
_symmetry.space_group_name_H-M   'P 1'
#
loop_
_entity.id
_entity.type
_entity.pdbx_description
1 polymer ?
#
loop_
_entity_poly.entity_id
_entity_poly.type
_entity_poly.pdbx_seq_one_letter_code
_entity_poly.pdbx_strand_id
1 'polypeptide(L)'
;DEVTAGEIQHAVRFTAPETRNAHIWPARHDASELTGEQYPPMGQRFRLRAGFDVSGFSPEVQVILQALKKYGMILADNGDSWFISGVPDERWDNDHLHELRQVHGSDFEAVDESSLMVDPDSGQAQSP
;
A
#
# COMPACT_ATOMS: atom_id res chain seq x y z
N ASP A 1 -12.99 -4.23 14.32
CA ASP A 1 -12.65 -4.89 13.05
C ASP A 1 -12.92 -3.90 11.93
N GLU A 2 -11.93 -3.60 11.08
CA GLU A 2 -11.94 -2.46 10.14
C GLU A 2 -13.15 -2.49 9.20
N VAL A 3 -13.55 -3.71 8.82
CA VAL A 3 -14.70 -3.99 7.96
C VAL A 3 -16.02 -3.62 8.62
N THR A 4 -16.16 -3.81 9.94
CA THR A 4 -17.35 -3.37 10.70
C THR A 4 -17.36 -1.87 10.93
N ALA A 5 -16.18 -1.24 10.99
CA ALA A 5 -16.04 0.20 11.16
C ALA A 5 -16.25 0.98 9.85
N GLY A 6 -16.19 0.30 8.69
CA GLY A 6 -16.22 0.96 7.38
C GLY A 6 -15.02 1.87 7.14
N GLU A 7 -13.91 1.66 7.87
CA GLU A 7 -12.69 2.43 7.77
C GLU A 7 -11.49 1.52 8.03
N ILE A 8 -10.53 1.52 7.11
CA ILE A 8 -9.19 0.97 7.33
C ILE A 8 -8.33 2.10 7.88
N GLN A 9 -7.74 1.91 9.06
CA GLN A 9 -7.05 2.97 9.82
C GLN A 9 -5.52 2.87 9.78
N HIS A 10 -5.00 2.06 8.86
CA HIS A 10 -3.58 1.85 8.70
C HIS A 10 -3.17 1.74 7.22
N ALA A 11 -1.86 1.72 6.96
CA ALA A 11 -1.34 1.47 5.62
C ALA A 11 -1.56 0.01 5.22
N VAL A 12 -1.83 -0.23 3.95
CA VAL A 12 -2.14 -1.57 3.42
C VAL A 12 -0.88 -2.23 2.87
N ARG A 13 -0.76 -3.57 2.96
CA ARG A 13 0.34 -4.31 2.31
C ARG A 13 0.05 -4.50 0.81
N PHE A 14 1.07 -4.35 -0.03
CA PHE A 14 0.98 -4.73 -1.44
C PHE A 14 2.28 -5.37 -1.99
N THR A 15 2.21 -5.92 -3.20
CA THR A 15 3.34 -6.53 -3.92
C THR A 15 3.66 -5.83 -5.23
N ALA A 16 4.89 -6.01 -5.71
CA ALA A 16 5.36 -5.56 -7.02
C ALA A 16 6.13 -6.69 -7.73
N PRO A 17 6.19 -6.73 -9.07
CA PRO A 17 6.86 -7.83 -9.77
C PRO A 17 8.38 -7.83 -9.57
N GLU A 18 8.99 -6.65 -9.51
CA GLU A 18 10.43 -6.49 -9.36
C GLU A 18 10.73 -5.41 -8.32
N THR A 19 11.68 -5.71 -7.45
CA THR A 19 12.17 -4.81 -6.39
C THR A 19 13.68 -4.71 -6.43
N ARG A 20 14.22 -3.64 -5.85
CA ARG A 20 15.66 -3.47 -5.71
C ARG A 20 16.20 -4.37 -4.60
N ASN A 21 17.46 -4.76 -4.71
CA ASN A 21 18.28 -5.30 -3.63
C ASN A 21 18.61 -4.21 -2.60
N ALA A 22 17.55 -3.65 -2.01
CA ALA A 22 17.58 -2.61 -1.01
C ALA A 22 16.22 -2.56 -0.31
N HIS A 23 16.25 -2.17 0.96
CA HIS A 23 15.07 -1.86 1.74
C HIS A 23 15.26 -0.51 2.43
N ILE A 24 14.13 0.13 2.71
CA ILE A 24 14.02 1.29 3.56
C ILE A 24 13.08 0.99 4.72
N TRP A 25 13.17 1.78 5.78
CA TRP A 25 12.21 1.69 6.89
C TRP A 25 10.77 1.77 6.33
N PRO A 26 9.84 0.92 6.80
CA PRO A 26 9.94 -0.01 7.92
C PRO A 26 10.40 -1.44 7.57
N ALA A 27 10.74 -1.72 6.30
CA ALA A 27 11.20 -3.05 5.90
C ALA A 27 12.58 -3.41 6.51
N ARG A 28 12.87 -4.72 6.49
CA ARG A 28 14.07 -5.34 7.09
C ARG A 28 14.68 -6.44 6.21
N HIS A 29 14.21 -6.56 4.98
CA HIS A 29 14.64 -7.60 4.08
C HIS A 29 14.60 -7.08 2.64
N ASP A 30 15.45 -7.67 1.81
CA ASP A 30 15.46 -7.52 0.37
C ASP A 30 14.87 -8.80 -0.25
N ALA A 31 14.30 -8.71 -1.45
CA ALA A 31 13.69 -9.87 -2.14
C ALA A 31 14.21 -10.06 -3.58
N SER A 32 15.34 -9.47 -3.92
CA SER A 32 15.86 -9.40 -5.29
C SER A 32 17.36 -9.12 -5.30
N GLU A 33 18.03 -9.44 -6.41
CA GLU A 33 19.43 -9.07 -6.68
C GLU A 33 19.56 -7.82 -7.58
N LEU A 34 18.44 -7.24 -8.04
CA LEU A 34 18.43 -6.11 -8.97
C LEU A 34 18.89 -4.82 -8.29
N THR A 35 19.73 -4.03 -8.95
CA THR A 35 20.29 -2.78 -8.38
C THR A 35 19.80 -1.50 -9.06
N GLY A 36 18.99 -1.63 -10.12
CA GLY A 36 18.50 -0.51 -10.92
C GLY A 36 17.60 0.46 -10.15
N GLU A 37 17.74 1.76 -10.42
CA GLU A 37 16.98 2.80 -9.73
C GLU A 37 15.49 2.82 -10.10
N GLN A 38 15.12 2.19 -11.22
CA GLN A 38 13.74 2.01 -11.65
C GLN A 38 12.94 1.06 -10.75
N TYR A 39 13.62 0.25 -9.93
CA TYR A 39 12.98 -0.69 -9.02
C TYR A 39 12.79 -0.05 -7.65
N PRO A 40 11.57 -0.13 -7.07
CA PRO A 40 11.35 0.37 -5.72
C PRO A 40 12.07 -0.52 -4.68
N PRO A 41 12.61 0.07 -3.60
CA PRO A 41 13.12 -0.71 -2.47
C PRO A 41 11.96 -1.29 -1.65
N MET A 42 12.20 -2.40 -0.95
CA MET A 42 11.25 -2.91 0.04
C MET A 42 10.97 -1.85 1.11
N GLY A 43 9.75 -1.84 1.62
CA GLY A 43 9.30 -0.85 2.62
C GLY A 43 8.84 0.48 2.02
N GLN A 44 9.04 0.74 0.72
CA GLN A 44 8.56 1.97 0.10
C GLN A 44 7.04 2.12 0.24
N ARG A 45 6.61 3.22 0.85
CA ARG A 45 5.21 3.63 0.86
C ARG A 45 4.82 4.36 -0.41
N PHE A 46 3.64 3.99 -0.92
CA PHE A 46 2.92 4.66 -1.98
C PHE A 46 1.56 5.12 -1.47
N ARG A 47 1.12 6.30 -1.86
CA ARG A 47 -0.18 6.86 -1.48
C ARG A 47 -0.98 7.21 -2.71
N LEU A 48 -2.28 6.91 -2.69
CA LEU A 48 -3.17 7.29 -3.78
C LEU A 48 -3.27 8.81 -3.81
N ARG A 49 -3.13 9.42 -4.98
CA ARG A 49 -3.16 10.87 -5.13
C ARG A 49 -4.48 11.43 -4.59
N ALA A 50 -4.39 12.55 -3.86
CA ALA A 50 -5.56 13.17 -3.25
C ALA A 50 -6.68 13.49 -4.27
N GLY A 51 -6.28 13.89 -5.49
CA GLY A 51 -7.19 14.23 -6.60
C GLY A 51 -7.77 13.04 -7.37
N PHE A 52 -7.42 11.79 -7.05
CA PHE A 52 -8.03 10.62 -7.69
C PHE A 52 -9.53 10.55 -7.36
N ASP A 53 -10.40 10.47 -8.36
CA ASP A 53 -11.85 10.42 -8.12
C ASP A 53 -12.27 9.00 -7.73
N VAL A 54 -12.89 8.86 -6.55
CA VAL A 54 -13.35 7.58 -6.01
C VAL A 54 -14.87 7.41 -6.14
N SER A 55 -15.60 8.43 -6.60
CA SER A 55 -17.07 8.45 -6.58
C SER A 55 -17.71 7.39 -7.50
N GLY A 56 -16.98 6.91 -8.51
CA GLY A 56 -17.43 5.87 -9.44
C GLY A 56 -17.27 4.44 -8.93
N PHE A 57 -16.68 4.23 -7.75
CA PHE A 57 -16.43 2.92 -7.19
C PHE A 57 -17.55 2.50 -6.21
N SER A 58 -17.71 1.21 -5.99
CA SER A 58 -18.64 0.66 -5.02
C SER A 58 -18.31 1.15 -3.59
N PRO A 59 -19.29 1.31 -2.68
CA PRO A 59 -19.07 1.85 -1.35
C PRO A 59 -17.96 1.15 -0.56
N GLU A 60 -17.85 -0.16 -0.68
CA GLU A 60 -16.80 -0.96 -0.04
C GLU A 60 -15.42 -0.59 -0.60
N VAL A 61 -15.30 -0.51 -1.93
CA VAL A 61 -14.04 -0.14 -2.59
C VAL A 61 -13.65 1.29 -2.26
N GLN A 62 -14.61 2.21 -2.12
CA GLN A 62 -14.35 3.57 -1.67
C GLN A 62 -13.67 3.59 -0.29
N VAL A 63 -14.05 2.71 0.65
CA VAL A 63 -13.36 2.60 1.95
C VAL A 63 -11.87 2.29 1.78
N ILE A 64 -11.54 1.33 0.91
CA ILE A 64 -10.16 0.97 0.60
C ILE A 64 -9.42 2.15 -0.04
N LEU A 65 -10.02 2.78 -1.06
CA LEU A 65 -9.40 3.90 -1.76
C LEU A 65 -9.18 5.11 -0.83
N GLN A 66 -10.09 5.37 0.10
CA GLN A 66 -9.91 6.42 1.11
C GLN A 66 -8.75 6.09 2.07
N ALA A 67 -8.61 4.82 2.46
CA ALA A 67 -7.46 4.39 3.25
C ALA A 67 -6.15 4.52 2.47
N LEU A 68 -6.13 4.16 1.19
CA LEU A 68 -4.97 4.36 0.31
C LEU A 68 -4.64 5.84 0.10
N LYS A 69 -5.62 6.74 0.14
CA LYS A 69 -5.38 8.20 0.13
C LYS A 69 -4.81 8.70 1.45
N LYS A 70 -5.29 8.20 2.58
CA LYS A 70 -4.93 8.71 3.91
C LYS A 70 -3.64 8.09 4.44
N TYR A 71 -3.57 6.78 4.44
CA TYR A 71 -2.47 5.99 4.99
C TYR A 71 -1.56 5.42 3.91
N GLY A 72 -2.05 5.22 2.68
CA GLY A 72 -1.26 4.61 1.62
C GLY A 72 -1.05 3.12 1.82
N MET A 73 -0.05 2.58 1.15
CA MET A 73 0.30 1.18 1.17
C MET A 73 1.81 0.98 1.10
N ILE A 74 2.29 -0.10 1.70
CA ILE A 74 3.70 -0.41 1.90
C ILE A 74 4.07 -1.65 1.09
N LEU A 75 5.13 -1.51 0.30
CA LEU A 75 5.69 -2.60 -0.49
C LEU A 75 6.37 -3.60 0.44
N ALA A 76 5.87 -4.84 0.47
CA ALA A 76 6.35 -5.83 1.43
C ALA A 76 6.78 -7.16 0.81
N ASP A 77 6.61 -7.35 -0.49
CA ASP A 77 6.97 -8.61 -1.17
C ASP A 77 7.00 -8.47 -2.70
N ASN A 78 7.58 -9.48 -3.36
CA ASN A 78 7.48 -9.65 -4.79
C ASN A 78 6.24 -10.47 -5.16
N GLY A 79 5.54 -10.05 -6.22
CA GLY A 79 4.30 -10.69 -6.65
C GLY A 79 3.64 -9.94 -7.79
N ASP A 80 2.32 -10.04 -7.88
CA ASP A 80 1.57 -9.33 -8.91
C ASP A 80 1.68 -7.81 -8.71
N SER A 81 1.63 -7.09 -9.83
CA SER A 81 1.82 -5.63 -9.87
C SER A 81 0.69 -4.90 -9.18
N TRP A 82 1.03 -4.05 -8.20
CA TRP A 82 0.06 -3.27 -7.40
C TRP A 82 -1.00 -4.13 -6.70
N PHE A 83 -0.66 -5.38 -6.40
CA PHE A 83 -1.60 -6.33 -5.85
C PHE A 83 -1.73 -6.14 -4.33
N ILE A 84 -2.94 -5.76 -3.90
CA ILE A 84 -3.32 -5.65 -2.50
C ILE A 84 -3.82 -7.01 -2.04
N SER A 85 -3.25 -7.50 -0.94
CA SER A 85 -3.69 -8.73 -0.30
C SER A 85 -4.17 -8.43 1.12
N GLY A 86 -5.27 -9.07 1.50
CA GLY A 86 -5.86 -8.98 2.83
C GLY A 86 -6.33 -10.35 3.30
N VAL A 87 -6.78 -10.42 4.53
CA VAL A 87 -7.45 -11.63 5.04
C VAL A 87 -8.79 -11.75 4.31
N PRO A 88 -9.12 -12.91 3.72
CA PRO A 88 -10.44 -13.16 3.13
C PRO A 88 -11.51 -12.92 4.19
N ASP A 89 -12.50 -12.09 3.85
CA ASP A 89 -13.57 -11.74 4.77
C ASP A 89 -14.87 -11.62 3.97
N GLU A 90 -15.84 -12.45 4.34
CA GLU A 90 -17.12 -12.64 3.64
C GLU A 90 -17.96 -11.35 3.55
N ARG A 91 -17.60 -10.31 4.31
CA ARG A 91 -18.25 -9.00 4.27
C ARG A 91 -17.76 -8.14 3.10
N TRP A 92 -16.67 -8.51 2.44
CA TRP A 92 -16.25 -7.91 1.19
C TRP A 92 -16.84 -8.68 0.03
N ASP A 93 -17.52 -7.97 -0.86
CA ASP A 93 -17.92 -8.55 -2.13
C ASP A 93 -16.69 -8.64 -3.05
N ASN A 94 -16.27 -9.87 -3.35
CA ASN A 94 -15.13 -10.14 -4.24
C ASN A 94 -15.35 -9.57 -5.65
N ASP A 95 -16.60 -9.48 -6.13
CA ASP A 95 -16.91 -8.90 -7.43
C ASP A 95 -16.63 -7.38 -7.40
N HIS A 96 -16.94 -6.70 -6.31
CA HIS A 96 -16.60 -5.29 -6.12
C HIS A 96 -15.08 -5.10 -5.98
N LEU A 97 -14.36 -6.01 -5.31
CA LEU A 97 -12.89 -5.92 -5.18
C LEU A 97 -12.17 -5.95 -6.53
N HIS A 98 -12.78 -6.51 -7.58
CA HIS A 98 -12.22 -6.43 -8.93
C HIS A 98 -12.11 -5.01 -9.47
N GLU A 99 -12.88 -4.05 -8.95
CA GLU A 99 -12.77 -2.64 -9.32
C GLU A 99 -11.40 -2.03 -9.00
N LEU A 100 -10.68 -2.57 -7.99
CA LEU A 100 -9.33 -2.10 -7.65
C LEU A 100 -8.34 -2.22 -8.82
N ARG A 101 -8.63 -3.08 -9.81
CA ARG A 101 -7.84 -3.19 -11.06
C ARG A 101 -7.89 -1.94 -11.93
N GLN A 102 -8.85 -1.04 -11.69
CA GLN A 102 -8.95 0.25 -12.37
C GLN A 102 -7.98 1.30 -11.79
N VAL A 103 -7.34 1.01 -10.66
CA VAL A 103 -6.35 1.90 -10.04
C VAL A 103 -4.97 1.52 -10.55
N HIS A 104 -4.32 2.45 -11.25
CA HIS A 104 -3.02 2.23 -11.85
C HIS A 104 -1.90 2.77 -10.96
N GLY A 105 -0.69 2.24 -11.12
CA GLY A 105 0.49 2.77 -10.42
C GLY A 105 0.73 4.27 -10.62
N SER A 106 0.31 4.83 -11.78
CA SER A 106 0.38 6.26 -12.07
C SER A 106 -0.50 7.13 -11.16
N ASP A 107 -1.54 6.54 -10.57
CA ASP A 107 -2.45 7.21 -9.65
C ASP A 107 -1.85 7.37 -8.25
N PHE A 108 -0.69 6.74 -8.01
CA PHE A 108 0.03 6.83 -6.76
C PHE A 108 1.21 7.80 -6.83
N GLU A 109 1.65 8.22 -5.65
CA GLU A 109 2.88 8.96 -5.41
C GLU A 109 3.71 8.23 -4.34
N ALA A 110 5.04 8.25 -4.50
CA ALA A 110 5.95 7.77 -3.48
C ALA A 110 5.95 8.75 -2.28
N VAL A 111 5.94 8.19 -1.07
CA VAL A 111 5.94 8.96 0.17
C VAL A 111 7.30 8.79 0.86
N ASP A 112 7.87 9.90 1.30
CA ASP A 112 9.04 9.88 2.20
C ASP A 112 8.58 9.62 3.64
N GLU A 113 8.95 8.47 4.17
CA GLU A 113 8.60 8.02 5.51
C GLU A 113 9.64 8.36 6.58
N SER A 114 10.74 9.01 6.21
CA SER A 114 11.84 9.34 7.15
C SER A 114 11.37 10.13 8.37
N SER A 115 10.38 11.01 8.19
CA SER A 115 9.76 11.77 9.29
C SER A 115 8.93 10.94 10.26
N LEU A 116 8.44 9.76 9.83
CA LEU A 116 7.65 8.86 10.68
C LEU A 116 8.54 7.94 11.51
N MET A 117 9.78 7.71 11.08
CA MET A 117 10.70 6.78 11.75
C MET A 117 11.12 7.33 13.13
N VAL A 118 10.80 6.62 14.20
CA VAL A 118 11.28 6.93 15.56
C VAL A 118 12.67 6.35 15.78
N ASP A 119 12.85 5.09 15.39
CA ASP A 119 14.10 4.36 15.53
C ASP A 119 14.29 3.42 14.32
N PRO A 120 15.45 3.45 13.64
CA PRO A 120 15.68 2.67 12.42
C PRO A 120 15.70 1.16 12.64
N ASP A 121 16.00 0.69 13.85
CA ASP A 121 16.01 -0.72 14.22
C ASP A 121 14.65 -1.20 14.76
N SER A 122 13.64 -0.31 14.83
CA SER A 122 12.27 -0.64 15.23
C SER A 122 11.21 -0.38 14.14
N GLY A 123 10.03 -0.99 14.28
CA GLY A 123 8.83 -0.64 13.50
C GLY A 123 8.02 0.52 14.09
N GLN A 124 8.56 1.25 15.08
CA GLN A 124 7.85 2.32 15.76
C GLN A 124 7.76 3.56 14.87
N ALA A 125 6.52 4.01 14.66
CA ALA A 125 6.20 5.20 13.90
C ALA A 125 5.76 6.35 14.81
N GLN A 126 6.09 7.59 14.45
CA GLN A 126 5.49 8.78 15.06
C GLN A 126 3.99 8.76 14.78
N SER A 127 3.19 8.94 15.82
CA SER A 127 1.75 9.18 15.64
C SER A 127 1.55 10.58 15.05
N PRO A 128 0.64 10.74 14.07
CA PRO A 128 0.28 12.06 13.55
C PRO A 128 -0.35 12.96 14.61
#